data_AF-A0A9W7ZSF6-F1
#
_entry.id   AF-A0A9W7ZSF6-F1
#
_cell.length_a   1.000
_cell.length_b   1.000
_cell.length_c   1.000
_cell.angle_alpha   90.00
_cell.angle_beta   90.00
_cell.angle_gamma   90.00
#
_symmetry.space_group_name_H-M   'P 1'
#
loop_
_entity.id
_entity.type
_entity.pdbx_description
1 polymer ?
#
loop_
_entity_poly.entity_id
_entity_poly.type
_entity_poly.pdbx_seq_one_letter_code
_entity_poly.pdbx_strand_id
1 'polypeptide(L)'
;MEENKATIYERSKAKMNATGAPLEAVSLLAGNYLGLGSMCNLVADEWCEILGLDGSQIVYEAAKSVMLERFDPEAIDKKYMVDGHPPTWLAGMIEDHRWRATIYELSERYPRSLFLNAAIQHISQAGYQSEITSATTASKYFNIFNNVVLDSFKRLRNANESNFQARFEPLAKICAQNEHTYFAAQAVIRDLLKDDPIGNYPLKRVSNELEKAASRRHNKPPLLGNMNLLLAGLPLFNSDVSTAILSIKQKGELSPGHVVALYKAYSGPSPPPIEYLQDMTVIDFLLNSVYYPPPDTGRATVSGAGLRPEIKDKYIWLLSRIVSTTSNPLDSSSSPSTADQTPDHTYARLVDLEKRLPVQPNATDFAQVSGTVIEQFLDLPILAAAVVVWVRYVLHDENHYYYGTYFRLAETPVPHLLLEEIAYRHPVLHARVFQAYREVFSAKINTLGPALMTALQKSIVDQMLNLMTFGYCLPILQFIKRVQRKIDESLTVHFVRRVLEMIEAPYSAAVISALAEITEPVAKTVVDMSEHHLTLLNF
;
A
#
# COMPACT_ATOMS: atom_id res chain seq x y z
N MET A 1 -41.85 -17.88 -17.33
CA MET A 1 -43.18 -18.51 -17.46
C MET A 1 -43.24 -19.58 -18.56
N GLU A 2 -42.46 -19.43 -19.65
CA GLU A 2 -42.45 -20.37 -20.78
C GLU A 2 -41.74 -21.70 -20.51
N GLU A 3 -40.73 -21.73 -19.64
CA GLU A 3 -39.89 -22.93 -19.46
C GLU A 3 -40.53 -24.04 -18.62
N ASN A 4 -41.34 -23.66 -17.62
CA ASN A 4 -42.16 -24.60 -16.85
C ASN A 4 -43.31 -25.15 -17.73
N LYS A 5 -43.83 -24.34 -18.66
CA LYS A 5 -44.75 -24.84 -19.69
C LYS A 5 -44.03 -25.80 -20.64
N ALA A 6 -42.80 -25.50 -21.06
CA ALA A 6 -42.03 -26.32 -21.99
C ALA A 6 -41.61 -27.69 -21.42
N THR A 7 -41.17 -27.77 -20.15
CA THR A 7 -40.80 -29.05 -19.52
C THR A 7 -41.99 -29.94 -19.18
N ILE A 8 -43.13 -29.34 -18.79
CA ILE A 8 -44.37 -30.09 -18.59
C ILE A 8 -44.97 -30.50 -19.95
N TYR A 9 -44.90 -29.63 -20.97
CA TYR A 9 -45.31 -29.93 -22.33
C TYR A 9 -44.47 -31.05 -22.96
N GLU A 10 -43.14 -31.02 -22.88
CA GLU A 10 -42.26 -32.09 -23.37
C GLU A 10 -42.50 -33.43 -22.64
N ARG A 11 -42.65 -33.43 -21.31
CA ARG A 11 -42.98 -34.64 -20.55
C ARG A 11 -44.37 -35.19 -20.87
N SER A 12 -45.36 -34.32 -21.06
CA SER A 12 -46.72 -34.71 -21.44
C SER A 12 -46.79 -35.21 -22.89
N LYS A 13 -46.01 -34.63 -23.80
CA LYS A 13 -45.86 -35.03 -25.21
C LYS A 13 -45.14 -36.38 -25.35
N ALA A 14 -44.05 -36.59 -24.61
CA ALA A 14 -43.32 -37.86 -24.56
C ALA A 14 -44.19 -39.03 -24.03
N LYS A 15 -45.08 -38.76 -23.07
CA LYS A 15 -46.01 -39.77 -22.54
C LYS A 15 -47.28 -39.94 -23.38
N MET A 16 -47.82 -38.87 -23.97
CA MET A 16 -48.92 -38.96 -24.96
C MET A 16 -48.53 -39.85 -26.13
N ASN A 17 -47.27 -39.78 -26.59
CA ASN A 17 -46.75 -40.64 -27.65
C ASN A 17 -46.51 -42.09 -27.21
N ALA A 18 -46.44 -42.38 -25.90
CA ALA A 18 -46.13 -43.71 -25.36
C ALA A 18 -47.36 -44.50 -24.87
N THR A 19 -48.42 -43.84 -24.36
CA THR A 19 -49.57 -44.53 -23.73
C THR A 19 -50.95 -44.14 -24.30
N GLY A 20 -51.04 -43.13 -25.18
CA GLY A 20 -52.30 -42.79 -25.88
C GLY A 20 -53.46 -42.31 -25.00
N ALA A 21 -53.24 -42.05 -23.70
CA ALA A 21 -54.27 -41.68 -22.74
C ALA A 21 -54.18 -40.19 -22.33
N PRO A 22 -54.87 -39.27 -23.03
CA PRO A 22 -54.79 -37.83 -22.78
C PRO A 22 -55.31 -37.42 -21.39
N LEU A 23 -56.20 -38.19 -20.77
CA LEU A 23 -56.75 -37.90 -19.44
C LEU A 23 -55.70 -37.99 -18.32
N GLU A 24 -54.76 -38.94 -18.39
CA GLU A 24 -53.68 -39.06 -17.41
C GLU A 24 -52.63 -37.94 -17.57
N ALA A 25 -52.41 -37.47 -18.80
CA ALA A 25 -51.55 -36.32 -19.04
C ALA A 25 -52.14 -35.05 -18.40
N VAL A 26 -53.46 -34.84 -18.55
CA VAL A 26 -54.18 -33.73 -17.91
C VAL A 26 -54.20 -33.87 -16.39
N SER A 27 -54.39 -35.06 -15.83
CA SER A 27 -54.36 -35.25 -14.37
C SER A 27 -52.96 -35.02 -13.78
N LEU A 28 -51.89 -35.39 -14.50
CA LEU A 28 -50.50 -35.08 -14.13
C LEU A 28 -50.17 -33.60 -14.28
N LEU A 29 -50.70 -32.91 -15.29
CA LEU A 29 -50.57 -31.46 -15.49
C LEU A 29 -51.27 -30.68 -14.38
N ALA A 30 -52.53 -31.03 -14.09
CA ALA A 30 -53.33 -30.40 -13.05
C ALA A 30 -52.84 -30.74 -11.63
N GLY A 31 -52.35 -31.96 -11.41
CA GLY A 31 -51.85 -32.40 -10.10
C GLY A 31 -50.49 -31.80 -9.71
N ASN A 32 -49.67 -31.39 -10.68
CA ASN A 32 -48.33 -30.84 -10.42
C ASN A 32 -48.25 -29.31 -10.56
N TYR A 33 -49.26 -28.65 -11.12
CA TYR A 33 -49.29 -27.19 -11.20
C TYR A 33 -49.98 -26.58 -9.97
N LEU A 34 -49.17 -26.23 -8.96
CA LEU A 34 -49.67 -25.61 -7.72
C LEU A 34 -49.96 -24.11 -7.85
N GLY A 35 -49.67 -23.48 -9.00
CA GLY A 35 -49.95 -22.05 -9.24
C GLY A 35 -49.16 -21.06 -8.38
N LEU A 36 -48.26 -21.53 -7.51
CA LEU A 36 -47.56 -20.72 -6.51
C LEU A 36 -46.86 -19.49 -7.10
N GLY A 37 -46.21 -19.61 -8.26
CA GLY A 37 -45.59 -18.46 -8.92
C GLY A 37 -46.60 -17.41 -9.38
N SER A 38 -47.77 -17.83 -9.87
CA SER A 38 -48.85 -16.93 -10.26
C SER A 38 -49.50 -16.27 -9.04
N MET A 39 -49.61 -16.99 -7.93
CA MET A 39 -50.08 -16.43 -6.66
C MET A 39 -49.10 -15.39 -6.11
N CYS A 40 -47.79 -15.64 -6.18
CA CYS A 40 -46.78 -14.66 -5.80
C CYS A 40 -46.85 -13.39 -6.65
N ASN A 41 -47.06 -13.52 -7.97
CA ASN A 41 -47.23 -12.36 -8.84
C ASN A 41 -48.51 -11.57 -8.50
N LEU A 42 -49.62 -12.26 -8.21
CA LEU A 42 -50.87 -11.59 -7.84
C LEU A 42 -50.77 -10.86 -6.48
N VAL A 43 -50.06 -11.45 -5.52
CA VAL A 43 -49.76 -10.79 -4.25
C VAL A 43 -48.85 -9.58 -4.47
N ALA A 44 -47.81 -9.72 -5.30
CA ALA A 44 -46.84 -8.65 -5.56
C ALA A 44 -47.45 -7.47 -6.32
N ASP A 45 -48.25 -7.75 -7.36
CA ASP A 45 -48.74 -6.73 -8.30
C ASP A 45 -50.08 -6.14 -7.85
N GLU A 46 -51.04 -6.96 -7.36
CA GLU A 46 -52.38 -6.44 -7.03
C GLU A 46 -52.53 -6.09 -5.55
N TRP A 47 -52.08 -6.96 -4.63
CA TRP A 47 -52.42 -6.81 -3.22
C TRP A 47 -51.47 -5.85 -2.48
N CYS A 48 -50.18 -5.92 -2.79
CA CYS A 48 -49.20 -5.00 -2.22
C CYS A 48 -49.36 -3.57 -2.75
N GLU A 49 -49.77 -3.40 -4.01
CA GLU A 49 -50.01 -2.07 -4.60
C GLU A 49 -51.19 -1.36 -3.90
N ILE A 50 -52.28 -2.10 -3.58
CA ILE A 50 -53.41 -1.57 -2.79
C ILE A 50 -53.00 -1.09 -1.39
N LEU A 51 -51.99 -1.74 -0.80
CA LEU A 51 -51.48 -1.43 0.54
C LEU A 51 -50.34 -0.39 0.54
N GLY A 52 -49.93 0.10 -0.64
CA GLY A 52 -48.79 1.01 -0.78
C GLY A 52 -47.44 0.38 -0.43
N LEU A 53 -47.34 -0.95 -0.54
CA LEU A 53 -46.12 -1.72 -0.26
C LEU A 53 -45.46 -2.18 -1.56
N ASP A 54 -44.13 -2.28 -1.56
CA ASP A 54 -43.39 -2.86 -2.68
C ASP A 54 -43.48 -4.40 -2.62
N GLY A 55 -44.49 -4.94 -3.30
CA GLY A 55 -44.74 -6.38 -3.34
C GLY A 55 -43.62 -7.18 -4.01
N SER A 56 -42.93 -6.59 -4.99
CA SER A 56 -41.78 -7.22 -5.64
C SER A 56 -40.65 -7.45 -4.63
N GLN A 57 -40.38 -6.45 -3.78
CA GLN A 57 -39.36 -6.53 -2.75
C GLN A 57 -39.71 -7.56 -1.67
N ILE A 58 -40.96 -7.59 -1.22
CA ILE A 58 -41.43 -8.54 -0.19
C ILE A 58 -41.30 -9.99 -0.68
N VAL A 59 -41.76 -10.26 -1.91
CA VAL A 59 -41.66 -11.60 -2.51
C VAL A 59 -40.21 -12.00 -2.72
N TYR A 60 -39.36 -11.06 -3.17
CA TYR A 60 -37.92 -11.30 -3.29
C TYR A 60 -37.28 -11.65 -1.94
N GLU A 61 -37.55 -10.90 -0.87
CA GLU A 61 -36.96 -11.14 0.46
C GLU A 61 -37.40 -12.49 1.04
N ALA A 62 -38.69 -12.84 0.90
CA ALA A 62 -39.21 -14.14 1.32
C ALA A 62 -38.61 -15.30 0.51
N ALA A 63 -38.46 -15.14 -0.81
CA ALA A 63 -37.83 -16.16 -1.65
C ALA A 63 -36.33 -16.28 -1.35
N LYS A 64 -35.64 -15.15 -1.12
CA LYS A 64 -34.23 -15.10 -0.73
C LYS A 64 -34.00 -15.83 0.59
N SER A 65 -34.82 -15.59 1.62
CA SER A 65 -34.66 -16.25 2.93
C SER A 65 -34.81 -17.77 2.81
N VAL A 66 -35.84 -18.24 2.10
CA VAL A 66 -36.06 -19.67 1.86
C VAL A 66 -34.90 -20.29 1.08
N MET A 67 -34.37 -19.60 0.06
CA MET A 67 -33.19 -20.07 -0.65
C MET A 67 -31.99 -20.16 0.28
N LEU A 68 -31.69 -19.12 1.08
CA LEU A 68 -30.53 -19.14 1.97
C LEU A 68 -30.61 -20.20 3.07
N GLU A 69 -31.80 -20.56 3.54
CA GLU A 69 -32.00 -21.60 4.56
C GLU A 69 -31.98 -23.02 4.01
N ARG A 70 -32.52 -23.23 2.80
CA ARG A 70 -32.77 -24.58 2.26
C ARG A 70 -31.90 -24.95 1.06
N PHE A 71 -30.92 -24.11 0.69
CA PHE A 71 -30.05 -24.41 -0.45
C PHE A 71 -29.20 -25.65 -0.18
N ASP A 72 -29.38 -26.68 -1.00
CA ASP A 72 -28.55 -27.89 -1.00
C ASP A 72 -27.72 -27.93 -2.30
N PRO A 73 -26.39 -27.70 -2.21
CA PRO A 73 -25.53 -27.66 -3.38
C PRO A 73 -25.44 -29.02 -4.09
N GLU A 74 -25.43 -30.13 -3.36
CA GLU A 74 -25.26 -31.46 -3.96
C GLU A 74 -26.51 -31.88 -4.74
N ALA A 75 -27.70 -31.59 -4.21
CA ALA A 75 -28.96 -31.86 -4.89
C ALA A 75 -29.14 -31.00 -6.15
N ILE A 76 -28.77 -29.71 -6.09
CA ILE A 76 -28.83 -28.79 -7.23
C ILE A 76 -27.87 -29.24 -8.33
N ASP A 77 -26.60 -29.50 -7.99
CA ASP A 77 -25.59 -29.92 -8.95
C ASP A 77 -26.00 -31.25 -9.62
N LYS A 78 -26.46 -32.23 -8.85
CA LYS A 78 -26.93 -33.52 -9.38
C LYS A 78 -28.12 -33.38 -10.32
N LYS A 79 -28.95 -32.36 -10.17
CA LYS A 79 -30.17 -32.18 -10.97
C LYS A 79 -29.95 -31.32 -12.21
N TYR A 80 -29.10 -30.30 -12.10
CA TYR A 80 -29.00 -29.24 -13.11
C TYR A 80 -27.61 -29.13 -13.76
N MET A 81 -26.60 -29.86 -13.28
CA MET A 81 -25.24 -29.83 -13.84
C MET A 81 -24.81 -31.16 -14.47
N VAL A 82 -25.76 -32.09 -14.72
CA VAL A 82 -25.48 -33.43 -15.27
C VAL A 82 -24.84 -33.36 -16.67
N ASP A 83 -25.30 -32.44 -17.50
CA ASP A 83 -24.83 -32.26 -18.87
C ASP A 83 -23.75 -31.15 -18.98
N GLY A 84 -23.29 -30.61 -17.85
CA GLY A 84 -22.29 -29.52 -17.81
C GLY A 84 -22.81 -28.14 -18.23
N HIS A 85 -24.09 -28.02 -18.62
CA HIS A 85 -24.71 -26.75 -18.99
C HIS A 85 -25.70 -26.28 -17.92
N PRO A 86 -25.67 -24.98 -17.54
CA PRO A 86 -26.66 -24.43 -16.65
C PRO A 86 -28.05 -24.40 -17.28
N PRO A 87 -29.10 -24.45 -16.44
CA PRO A 87 -30.46 -24.41 -16.93
C PRO A 87 -30.78 -23.05 -17.58
N THR A 88 -31.61 -23.08 -18.61
CA THR A 88 -31.90 -21.92 -19.46
C THR A 88 -32.65 -20.79 -18.72
N TRP A 89 -33.48 -21.09 -17.71
CA TRP A 89 -34.11 -20.08 -16.83
C TRP A 89 -33.11 -19.22 -16.06
N LEU A 90 -31.87 -19.68 -15.88
CA LEU A 90 -30.85 -18.93 -15.16
C LEU A 90 -30.55 -17.59 -15.83
N ALA A 91 -30.63 -17.52 -17.15
CA ALA A 91 -30.42 -16.27 -17.89
C ALA A 91 -31.40 -15.18 -17.44
N GLY A 92 -32.69 -15.50 -17.32
CA GLY A 92 -33.70 -14.55 -16.85
C GLY A 92 -33.54 -14.16 -15.38
N MET A 93 -33.03 -15.07 -14.55
CA MET A 93 -32.71 -14.75 -13.15
C MET A 93 -31.50 -13.80 -13.05
N ILE A 94 -30.53 -13.91 -13.96
CA ILE A 94 -29.32 -13.08 -13.98
C ILE A 94 -29.61 -11.64 -14.41
N GLU A 95 -30.70 -11.35 -15.13
CA GLU A 95 -31.07 -9.99 -15.54
C GLU A 95 -31.35 -9.05 -14.36
N ASP A 96 -31.87 -9.57 -13.24
CA ASP A 96 -32.15 -8.79 -12.03
C ASP A 96 -30.94 -8.75 -11.08
N HIS A 97 -30.51 -7.53 -10.72
CA HIS A 97 -29.37 -7.29 -9.82
C HIS A 97 -29.54 -7.92 -8.43
N ARG A 98 -30.79 -8.02 -7.94
CA ARG A 98 -31.10 -8.57 -6.63
C ARG A 98 -30.77 -10.06 -6.58
N TRP A 99 -31.09 -10.79 -7.65
CA TRP A 99 -30.77 -12.21 -7.75
C TRP A 99 -29.27 -12.46 -7.96
N ARG A 100 -28.57 -11.60 -8.72
CA ARG A 100 -27.11 -11.64 -8.81
C ARG A 100 -26.45 -11.53 -7.43
N ALA A 101 -26.91 -10.60 -6.60
CA ALA A 101 -26.42 -10.44 -5.23
C ALA A 101 -26.64 -11.71 -4.38
N THR A 102 -27.82 -12.35 -4.47
CA THR A 102 -28.11 -13.61 -3.77
C THR A 102 -27.21 -14.76 -4.24
N ILE A 103 -26.93 -14.84 -5.55
CA ILE A 103 -26.02 -15.85 -6.12
C ILE A 103 -24.60 -15.66 -5.59
N TYR A 104 -24.11 -14.41 -5.49
CA TYR A 104 -22.81 -14.14 -4.88
C TYR A 104 -22.77 -14.60 -3.42
N GLU A 105 -23.79 -14.27 -2.62
CA GLU A 105 -23.88 -14.67 -1.22
C GLU A 105 -23.89 -16.21 -1.05
N LEU A 106 -24.65 -16.92 -1.89
CA LEU A 106 -24.68 -18.39 -1.90
C LEU A 106 -23.33 -18.98 -2.31
N SER A 107 -22.63 -18.39 -3.28
CA SER A 107 -21.32 -18.87 -3.74
C SER A 107 -20.21 -18.75 -2.71
N GLU A 108 -20.36 -17.81 -1.76
CA GLU A 108 -19.47 -17.68 -0.61
C GLU A 108 -19.73 -18.80 0.40
N ARG A 109 -21.01 -19.09 0.68
CA ARG A 109 -21.43 -20.15 1.61
C ARG A 109 -21.12 -21.55 1.06
N TYR A 110 -21.25 -21.76 -0.25
CA TYR A 110 -21.06 -23.06 -0.90
C TYR A 110 -20.03 -23.01 -2.05
N PRO A 111 -18.73 -22.90 -1.75
CA PRO A 111 -17.65 -22.73 -2.73
C PRO A 111 -17.52 -23.83 -3.79
N ARG A 112 -18.03 -25.02 -3.49
CA ARG A 112 -17.80 -26.24 -4.28
C ARG A 112 -18.96 -26.55 -5.23
N SER A 113 -20.05 -25.79 -5.20
CA SER A 113 -21.19 -26.04 -6.08
C SER A 113 -20.83 -25.72 -7.54
N LEU A 114 -21.00 -26.71 -8.41
CA LEU A 114 -20.82 -26.57 -9.85
C LEU A 114 -21.84 -25.57 -10.42
N PHE A 115 -23.08 -25.61 -9.93
CA PHE A 115 -24.15 -24.72 -10.37
C PHE A 115 -23.84 -23.26 -10.06
N LEU A 116 -23.44 -22.95 -8.83
CA LEU A 116 -23.10 -21.57 -8.46
C LEU A 116 -21.87 -21.06 -9.23
N ASN A 117 -20.91 -21.94 -9.51
CA ASN A 117 -19.75 -21.62 -10.33
C ASN A 117 -20.13 -21.29 -11.77
N ALA A 118 -21.02 -22.07 -12.38
CA ALA A 118 -21.55 -21.81 -13.72
C ALA A 118 -22.38 -20.50 -13.74
N ALA A 119 -23.20 -20.26 -12.72
CA ALA A 119 -23.99 -19.03 -12.62
C ALA A 119 -23.11 -17.79 -12.58
N ILE A 120 -22.02 -17.79 -11.80
CA ILE A 120 -21.11 -16.64 -11.73
C ILE A 120 -20.38 -16.41 -13.05
N GLN A 121 -20.02 -17.48 -13.78
CA GLN A 121 -19.45 -17.33 -15.12
C GLN A 121 -20.45 -16.69 -16.09
N HIS A 122 -21.72 -17.10 -16.06
CA HIS A 122 -22.77 -16.47 -16.89
C HIS A 122 -23.00 -15.00 -16.53
N ILE A 123 -23.01 -14.66 -15.22
CA ILE A 123 -23.12 -13.27 -14.77
C ILE A 123 -21.95 -12.43 -15.31
N SER A 124 -20.74 -12.99 -15.30
CA SER A 124 -19.55 -12.32 -15.85
C SER A 124 -19.62 -12.16 -17.37
N GLN A 125 -20.06 -13.19 -18.11
CA GLN A 125 -20.24 -13.12 -19.56
C GLN A 125 -21.30 -12.09 -19.98
N ALA A 126 -22.34 -11.91 -19.16
CA ALA A 126 -23.36 -10.88 -19.36
C ALA A 126 -22.88 -9.44 -19.02
N GLY A 127 -21.66 -9.27 -18.50
CA GLY A 127 -21.05 -7.96 -18.24
C GLY A 127 -21.27 -7.38 -16.84
N TYR A 128 -21.97 -8.07 -15.92
CA TYR A 128 -22.29 -7.58 -14.57
C TYR A 128 -21.17 -7.79 -13.53
N GLN A 129 -19.94 -7.98 -13.97
CA GLN A 129 -18.78 -8.29 -13.12
C GLN A 129 -18.39 -7.18 -12.13
N SER A 130 -18.78 -5.93 -12.38
CA SER A 130 -18.50 -4.79 -11.50
C SER A 130 -19.28 -4.83 -10.17
N GLU A 131 -20.34 -5.65 -10.09
CA GLU A 131 -21.19 -5.81 -8.91
C GLU A 131 -20.60 -6.77 -7.86
N ILE A 132 -19.54 -7.50 -8.23
CA ILE A 132 -18.85 -8.43 -7.33
C ILE A 132 -17.98 -7.61 -6.37
N THR A 133 -18.53 -7.33 -5.20
CA THR A 133 -17.86 -6.59 -4.13
C THR A 133 -16.98 -7.46 -3.23
N SER A 134 -17.19 -8.78 -3.29
CA SER A 134 -16.46 -9.75 -2.47
C SER A 134 -15.13 -10.16 -3.09
N ALA A 135 -14.06 -9.95 -2.32
CA ALA A 135 -12.72 -10.35 -2.69
C ALA A 135 -12.58 -11.88 -2.81
N THR A 136 -13.31 -12.64 -1.99
CA THR A 136 -13.26 -14.10 -2.00
C THR A 136 -13.84 -14.65 -3.30
N THR A 137 -15.01 -14.14 -3.71
CA THR A 137 -15.65 -14.55 -4.96
C THR A 137 -14.83 -14.09 -6.16
N ALA A 138 -14.36 -12.85 -6.19
CA ALA A 138 -13.52 -12.34 -7.27
C ALA A 138 -12.22 -13.15 -7.47
N SER A 139 -11.58 -13.59 -6.37
CA SER A 139 -10.33 -14.36 -6.44
C SER A 139 -10.46 -15.75 -7.06
N LYS A 140 -11.66 -16.35 -7.08
CA LYS A 140 -11.89 -17.69 -7.61
C LYS A 140 -12.01 -17.73 -9.13
N TYR A 141 -12.56 -16.68 -9.73
CA TYR A 141 -12.87 -16.66 -11.17
C TYR A 141 -11.87 -15.77 -11.91
N PHE A 142 -11.09 -16.39 -12.80
CA PHE A 142 -10.03 -15.73 -13.55
C PHE A 142 -10.49 -14.48 -14.31
N ASN A 143 -11.62 -14.54 -15.03
CA ASN A 143 -12.13 -13.42 -15.81
C ASN A 143 -12.55 -12.24 -14.92
N ILE A 144 -13.23 -12.52 -13.81
CA ILE A 144 -13.67 -11.51 -12.85
C ILE A 144 -12.45 -10.86 -12.20
N PHE A 145 -11.49 -11.66 -11.74
CA PHE A 145 -10.24 -11.17 -11.19
C PHE A 145 -9.53 -10.20 -12.15
N ASN A 146 -9.31 -10.61 -13.40
CA ASN A 146 -8.62 -9.78 -14.39
C ASN A 146 -9.36 -8.48 -14.69
N ASN A 147 -10.69 -8.51 -14.80
CA ASN A 147 -11.48 -7.31 -15.06
C ASN A 147 -11.42 -6.32 -13.88
N VAL A 148 -11.48 -6.81 -12.65
CA VAL A 148 -11.35 -5.95 -11.46
C VAL A 148 -9.94 -5.38 -11.32
N VAL A 149 -8.91 -6.17 -11.63
CA VAL A 149 -7.50 -5.71 -11.67
C VAL A 149 -7.33 -4.63 -12.74
N LEU A 150 -7.86 -4.84 -13.94
CA LEU A 150 -7.82 -3.88 -15.03
C LEU A 150 -8.48 -2.55 -14.64
N ASP A 151 -9.69 -2.59 -14.09
CA ASP A 151 -10.40 -1.38 -13.67
C ASP A 151 -9.68 -0.66 -12.51
N SER A 152 -9.05 -1.41 -11.62
CA SER A 152 -8.19 -0.86 -10.57
C SER A 152 -6.97 -0.14 -11.15
N PHE A 153 -6.29 -0.71 -12.15
CA PHE A 153 -5.18 -0.03 -12.84
C PHE A 153 -5.64 1.24 -13.56
N LYS A 154 -6.80 1.23 -14.22
CA LYS A 154 -7.38 2.44 -14.83
C LYS A 154 -7.61 3.55 -13.80
N ARG A 155 -8.10 3.21 -12.61
CA ARG A 155 -8.30 4.17 -11.51
C ARG A 155 -6.98 4.72 -10.96
N LEU A 156 -5.95 3.87 -10.88
CA LEU A 156 -4.61 4.22 -10.42
C LEU A 156 -3.83 5.08 -11.41
N ARG A 157 -4.09 4.97 -12.72
CA ARG A 157 -3.39 5.76 -13.75
C ARG A 157 -3.45 7.27 -13.49
N ASN A 158 -4.58 7.75 -13.00
CA ASN A 158 -4.81 9.16 -12.70
C ASN A 158 -4.73 9.46 -11.19
N ALA A 159 -4.09 8.59 -10.41
CA ALA A 159 -3.92 8.80 -8.98
C ALA A 159 -2.75 9.76 -8.71
N ASN A 160 -2.93 10.61 -7.70
CA ASN A 160 -1.87 11.45 -7.16
C ASN A 160 -1.55 11.01 -5.73
N GLU A 161 -0.52 11.59 -5.11
CA GLU A 161 -0.09 11.22 -3.76
C GLU A 161 -1.24 11.23 -2.73
N SER A 162 -2.14 12.22 -2.85
CA SER A 162 -3.24 12.43 -1.90
C SER A 162 -4.34 11.34 -1.97
N ASN A 163 -4.62 10.83 -3.16
CA ASN A 163 -5.72 9.88 -3.38
C ASN A 163 -5.25 8.46 -3.71
N PHE A 164 -3.93 8.25 -3.84
CA PHE A 164 -3.33 6.97 -4.17
C PHE A 164 -3.81 5.87 -3.22
N GLN A 165 -3.71 6.09 -1.90
CA GLN A 165 -4.06 5.06 -0.92
C GLN A 165 -5.53 4.61 -1.03
N ALA A 166 -6.46 5.56 -1.14
CA ALA A 166 -7.88 5.28 -1.28
C ALA A 166 -8.21 4.56 -2.60
N ARG A 167 -7.52 4.91 -3.69
CA ARG A 167 -7.69 4.25 -4.99
C ARG A 167 -7.00 2.88 -5.08
N PHE A 168 -5.95 2.67 -4.29
CA PHE A 168 -5.17 1.43 -4.23
C PHE A 168 -5.84 0.35 -3.37
N GLU A 169 -6.59 0.74 -2.34
CA GLU A 169 -7.21 -0.18 -1.38
C GLU A 169 -8.06 -1.30 -2.03
N PRO A 170 -8.91 -1.04 -3.04
CA PRO A 170 -9.65 -2.11 -3.72
C PRO A 170 -8.75 -3.15 -4.39
N LEU A 171 -7.66 -2.71 -5.04
CA LEU A 171 -6.67 -3.59 -5.66
C LEU A 171 -5.99 -4.46 -4.58
N ALA A 172 -5.55 -3.82 -3.48
CA ALA A 172 -4.90 -4.51 -2.38
C ALA A 172 -5.82 -5.57 -1.75
N LYS A 173 -7.10 -5.24 -1.54
CA LYS A 173 -8.09 -6.15 -0.93
C LYS A 173 -8.23 -7.46 -1.71
N ILE A 174 -8.21 -7.40 -3.04
CA ILE A 174 -8.42 -8.55 -3.93
C ILE A 174 -7.11 -9.26 -4.21
N CYS A 175 -6.08 -8.55 -4.66
CA CYS A 175 -4.82 -9.17 -5.06
C CYS A 175 -4.07 -9.76 -3.86
N ALA A 176 -4.12 -9.13 -2.69
CA ALA A 176 -3.49 -9.68 -1.49
C ALA A 176 -4.34 -10.72 -0.75
N GLN A 177 -5.52 -11.10 -1.27
CA GLN A 177 -6.39 -12.09 -0.64
C GLN A 177 -5.72 -13.48 -0.57
N ASN A 178 -5.24 -13.97 -1.71
CA ASN A 178 -4.60 -15.28 -1.84
C ASN A 178 -3.21 -15.14 -2.48
N GLU A 179 -2.36 -16.16 -2.29
CA GLU A 179 -1.01 -16.18 -2.86
C GLU A 179 -1.02 -16.18 -4.40
N HIS A 180 -1.92 -16.96 -5.02
CA HIS A 180 -2.01 -17.05 -6.48
C HIS A 180 -2.51 -15.75 -7.14
N THR A 181 -3.45 -15.03 -6.50
CA THR A 181 -3.91 -13.72 -6.99
C THR A 181 -2.82 -12.67 -6.86
N TYR A 182 -2.05 -12.72 -5.78
CA TYR A 182 -0.88 -11.85 -5.60
C TYR A 182 0.16 -12.12 -6.69
N PHE A 183 0.48 -13.39 -6.94
CA PHE A 183 1.41 -13.80 -7.99
C PHE A 183 1.01 -13.26 -9.35
N ALA A 184 -0.25 -13.49 -9.73
CA ALA A 184 -0.79 -13.08 -11.02
C ALA A 184 -0.71 -11.56 -11.19
N ALA A 185 -1.10 -10.80 -10.16
CA ALA A 185 -1.02 -9.34 -10.19
C ALA A 185 0.43 -8.84 -10.32
N GLN A 186 1.36 -9.38 -9.54
CA GLN A 186 2.78 -8.99 -9.63
C GLN A 186 3.43 -9.39 -10.96
N ALA A 187 3.05 -10.54 -11.53
CA ALA A 187 3.50 -10.95 -12.85
C ALA A 187 3.05 -9.95 -13.92
N VAL A 188 1.76 -9.59 -13.94
CA VAL A 188 1.21 -8.59 -14.87
C VAL A 188 1.89 -7.24 -14.72
N ILE A 189 2.06 -6.75 -13.48
CA ILE A 189 2.75 -5.47 -13.21
C ILE A 189 4.16 -5.49 -13.78
N ARG A 190 4.88 -6.60 -13.60
CA ARG A 190 6.25 -6.73 -14.04
C ARG A 190 6.38 -6.85 -15.55
N ASP A 191 5.46 -7.54 -16.21
CA ASP A 191 5.44 -7.62 -17.66
C ASP A 191 5.15 -6.22 -18.27
N LEU A 192 4.21 -5.47 -17.69
CA LEU A 192 3.97 -4.06 -18.08
C LEU A 192 5.20 -3.16 -17.84
N LEU A 193 5.92 -3.35 -16.74
CA LEU A 193 7.16 -2.62 -16.46
C LEU A 193 8.28 -2.95 -17.47
N LYS A 194 8.32 -4.17 -18.01
CA LYS A 194 9.28 -4.55 -19.06
C LYS A 194 8.91 -3.97 -20.42
N ASP A 195 7.61 -3.89 -20.72
CA ASP A 195 7.11 -3.38 -22.00
C ASP A 195 7.40 -1.88 -22.17
N ASP A 196 7.22 -1.08 -21.11
CA ASP A 196 7.56 0.35 -21.09
C ASP A 196 8.11 0.78 -19.71
N PRO A 197 9.43 0.68 -19.49
CA PRO A 197 10.05 0.98 -18.20
C PRO A 197 9.84 2.42 -17.72
N ILE A 198 9.72 3.38 -18.63
CA ILE A 198 9.63 4.80 -18.30
C ILE A 198 8.19 5.20 -18.05
N GLY A 199 7.29 4.90 -18.99
CA GLY A 199 5.87 5.24 -18.86
C GLY A 199 5.18 4.46 -17.74
N ASN A 200 5.59 3.21 -17.51
CA ASN A 200 5.01 2.37 -16.47
C ASN A 200 5.78 2.40 -15.14
N TYR A 201 6.80 3.24 -14.98
CA TYR A 201 7.54 3.38 -13.71
C TYR A 201 6.63 3.55 -12.46
N PRO A 202 5.50 4.27 -12.51
CA PRO A 202 4.57 4.35 -11.38
C PRO A 202 4.04 2.99 -10.90
N LEU A 203 3.99 1.97 -11.75
CA LEU A 203 3.61 0.61 -11.37
C LEU A 203 4.62 -0.03 -10.40
N LYS A 204 5.87 0.42 -10.36
CA LYS A 204 6.86 -0.04 -9.37
C LYS A 204 6.41 0.30 -7.94
N ARG A 205 5.79 1.47 -7.76
CA ARG A 205 5.15 1.83 -6.48
C ARG A 205 3.98 0.91 -6.15
N VAL A 206 3.12 0.63 -7.13
CA VAL A 206 1.96 -0.26 -6.95
C VAL A 206 2.42 -1.67 -6.55
N SER A 207 3.47 -2.18 -7.19
CA SER A 207 4.12 -3.45 -6.84
C SER A 207 4.62 -3.46 -5.38
N ASN A 208 5.35 -2.43 -4.97
CA ASN A 208 5.89 -2.31 -3.61
C ASN A 208 4.77 -2.19 -2.55
N GLU A 209 3.73 -1.40 -2.79
CA GLU A 209 2.60 -1.28 -1.86
C GLU A 209 1.76 -2.56 -1.79
N LEU A 210 1.67 -3.30 -2.90
CA LEU A 210 1.00 -4.60 -2.92
C LEU A 210 1.79 -5.65 -2.14
N GLU A 211 3.13 -5.65 -2.25
CA GLU A 211 4.02 -6.49 -1.42
C GLU A 211 3.83 -6.16 0.08
N LYS A 212 3.75 -4.88 0.45
CA LYS A 212 3.46 -4.45 1.83
C LYS A 212 2.07 -4.90 2.29
N ALA A 213 1.04 -4.77 1.46
CA ALA A 213 -0.32 -5.18 1.79
C ALA A 213 -0.42 -6.69 2.03
N ALA A 214 0.18 -7.50 1.14
CA ALA A 214 0.24 -8.95 1.29
C ALA A 214 1.05 -9.37 2.53
N SER A 215 2.19 -8.73 2.77
CA SER A 215 3.02 -8.97 3.95
C SER A 215 2.27 -8.71 5.26
N ARG A 216 1.51 -7.61 5.34
CA ARG A 216 0.71 -7.28 6.54
C ARG A 216 -0.42 -8.26 6.78
N ARG A 217 -1.09 -8.70 5.70
CA ARG A 217 -2.26 -9.58 5.79
C ARG A 217 -1.92 -11.00 6.21
N HIS A 218 -0.81 -11.53 5.69
CA HIS A 218 -0.39 -12.92 5.88
C HIS A 218 0.79 -13.07 6.85
N ASN A 219 1.10 -12.01 7.61
CA ASN A 219 2.21 -11.98 8.59
C ASN A 219 3.57 -12.39 8.00
N LYS A 220 3.96 -11.76 6.87
CA LYS A 220 5.23 -11.96 6.14
C LYS A 220 5.49 -13.42 5.74
N PRO A 221 4.66 -14.02 4.88
CA PRO A 221 4.84 -15.41 4.49
C PRO A 221 6.16 -15.55 3.69
N PRO A 222 7.00 -16.56 4.00
CA PRO A 222 8.25 -16.79 3.29
C PRO A 222 8.07 -16.93 1.77
N LEU A 223 6.92 -17.46 1.35
CA LEU A 223 6.58 -17.64 -0.05
C LEU A 223 6.57 -16.31 -0.83
N LEU A 224 6.17 -15.19 -0.20
CA LEU A 224 6.11 -13.88 -0.86
C LEU A 224 7.48 -13.45 -1.38
N GLY A 225 8.52 -13.61 -0.56
CA GLY A 225 9.89 -13.29 -0.94
C GLY A 225 10.37 -14.16 -2.09
N ASN A 226 10.08 -15.46 -2.05
CA ASN A 226 10.45 -16.40 -3.11
C ASN A 226 9.74 -16.06 -4.43
N MET A 227 8.45 -15.74 -4.37
CA MET A 227 7.68 -15.33 -5.54
C MET A 227 8.23 -14.05 -6.16
N ASN A 228 8.58 -13.07 -5.33
CA ASN A 228 9.14 -11.81 -5.81
C ASN A 228 10.51 -12.04 -6.47
N LEU A 229 11.36 -12.93 -5.94
CA LEU A 229 12.63 -13.29 -6.56
C LEU A 229 12.47 -14.07 -7.87
N LEU A 230 11.56 -15.05 -7.91
CA LEU A 230 11.23 -15.81 -9.12
C LEU A 230 10.71 -14.90 -10.22
N LEU A 231 9.82 -13.98 -9.83
CA LEU A 231 9.39 -12.93 -10.71
C LEU A 231 10.62 -12.15 -11.13
N ALA A 232 11.38 -11.53 -10.24
CA ALA A 232 12.58 -10.77 -10.60
C ALA A 232 13.50 -11.48 -11.63
N GLY A 233 13.59 -12.81 -11.59
CA GLY A 233 14.35 -13.64 -12.53
C GLY A 233 15.60 -14.20 -11.88
N LEU A 234 15.68 -14.14 -10.56
CA LEU A 234 16.77 -14.68 -9.77
C LEU A 234 16.55 -16.16 -9.47
N PRO A 235 17.60 -17.00 -9.58
CA PRO A 235 17.50 -18.40 -9.20
C PRO A 235 17.23 -18.50 -7.68
N LEU A 236 16.17 -19.23 -7.29
CA LEU A 236 15.83 -19.42 -5.88
C LEU A 236 16.86 -20.27 -5.13
N PHE A 237 17.39 -21.29 -5.80
CA PHE A 237 18.28 -22.26 -5.21
C PHE A 237 19.72 -22.00 -5.66
N ASN A 238 20.68 -22.23 -4.77
CA ASN A 238 22.12 -22.12 -5.04
C ASN A 238 22.56 -20.74 -5.52
N SER A 239 21.87 -19.70 -5.06
CA SER A 239 22.23 -18.30 -5.33
C SER A 239 22.46 -17.58 -4.01
N ASP A 240 23.71 -17.21 -3.76
CA ASP A 240 24.07 -16.44 -2.57
C ASP A 240 23.40 -15.05 -2.59
N VAL A 241 23.14 -14.51 -3.79
CA VAL A 241 22.44 -13.23 -4.01
C VAL A 241 20.98 -13.33 -3.56
N SER A 242 20.29 -14.39 -4.00
CA SER A 242 18.90 -14.64 -3.61
C SER A 242 18.76 -14.84 -2.11
N THR A 243 19.70 -15.61 -1.52
CA THR A 243 19.73 -15.86 -0.07
C THR A 243 19.96 -14.57 0.71
N ALA A 244 20.87 -13.71 0.25
CA ALA A 244 21.13 -12.41 0.87
C ALA A 244 19.91 -11.48 0.81
N ILE A 245 19.24 -11.39 -0.35
CA ILE A 245 18.05 -10.53 -0.52
C ILE A 245 16.87 -11.06 0.32
N LEU A 246 16.63 -12.37 0.36
CA LEU A 246 15.60 -12.95 1.22
C LEU A 246 15.86 -12.68 2.70
N SER A 247 17.13 -12.74 3.12
CA SER A 247 17.51 -12.44 4.51
C SER A 247 17.11 -11.00 4.89
N ILE A 248 17.32 -10.03 4.00
CA ILE A 248 16.89 -8.64 4.21
C ILE A 248 15.36 -8.57 4.26
N LYS A 249 14.67 -9.10 3.23
CA LYS A 249 13.21 -8.93 3.10
C LYS A 249 12.40 -9.67 4.16
N GLN A 250 12.82 -10.88 4.55
CA GLN A 250 12.08 -11.71 5.50
C GLN A 250 12.53 -11.49 6.93
N LYS A 251 13.84 -11.49 7.18
CA LYS A 251 14.41 -11.44 8.54
C LYS A 251 14.77 -10.02 8.97
N GLY A 252 14.95 -9.08 8.03
CA GLY A 252 15.45 -7.74 8.34
C GLY A 252 16.94 -7.73 8.72
N GLU A 253 17.68 -8.77 8.33
CA GLU A 253 19.07 -8.97 8.72
C GLU A 253 19.94 -9.26 7.50
N LEU A 254 21.12 -8.62 7.44
CA LEU A 254 22.18 -8.95 6.51
C LEU A 254 23.43 -9.30 7.32
N SER A 255 23.93 -10.52 7.13
CA SER A 255 25.20 -10.92 7.73
C SER A 255 26.37 -10.36 6.92
N PRO A 256 27.55 -10.16 7.53
CA PRO A 256 28.77 -9.85 6.78
C PRO A 256 29.06 -10.83 5.65
N GLY A 257 28.74 -12.12 5.83
CA GLY A 257 28.86 -13.15 4.80
C GLY A 257 27.97 -12.89 3.57
N HIS A 258 26.73 -12.46 3.80
CA HIS A 258 25.81 -12.08 2.72
C HIS A 258 26.35 -10.88 1.91
N VAL A 259 26.95 -9.88 2.57
CA VAL A 259 27.55 -8.73 1.87
C VAL A 259 28.76 -9.13 1.03
N VAL A 260 29.62 -10.00 1.56
CA VAL A 260 30.76 -10.52 0.78
C VAL A 260 30.27 -11.30 -0.44
N ALA A 261 29.21 -12.09 -0.31
CA ALA A 261 28.61 -12.81 -1.42
C ALA A 261 27.99 -11.87 -2.46
N LEU A 262 27.23 -10.85 -2.04
CA LEU A 262 26.69 -9.82 -2.93
C LEU A 262 27.81 -9.09 -3.66
N TYR A 263 28.83 -8.62 -2.93
CA TYR A 263 30.00 -7.98 -3.52
C TYR A 263 30.63 -8.87 -4.60
N LYS A 264 30.93 -10.13 -4.30
CA LYS A 264 31.55 -11.07 -5.25
C LYS A 264 30.67 -11.30 -6.49
N ALA A 265 29.35 -11.39 -6.32
CA ALA A 265 28.42 -11.61 -7.43
C ALA A 265 28.35 -10.38 -8.35
N TYR A 266 28.25 -9.17 -7.78
CA TYR A 266 28.15 -7.92 -8.56
C TYR A 266 29.50 -7.41 -9.07
N SER A 267 30.63 -7.83 -8.48
CA SER A 267 31.98 -7.56 -8.99
C SER A 267 32.45 -8.62 -10.00
N GLY A 268 31.67 -9.68 -10.22
CA GLY A 268 32.00 -10.78 -11.11
C GLY A 268 31.86 -10.41 -12.60
N PRO A 269 32.27 -11.31 -13.51
CA PRO A 269 32.24 -11.07 -14.97
C PRO A 269 30.82 -11.01 -15.55
N SER A 270 29.83 -11.57 -14.84
CA SER A 270 28.41 -11.54 -15.22
C SER A 270 27.57 -11.12 -14.00
N PRO A 271 27.50 -9.82 -13.69
CA PRO A 271 26.76 -9.34 -12.53
C PRO A 271 25.25 -9.55 -12.73
N PRO A 272 24.49 -9.86 -11.65
CA PRO A 272 23.03 -9.84 -11.71
C PRO A 272 22.49 -8.44 -12.05
N PRO A 273 21.24 -8.32 -12.54
CA PRO A 273 20.55 -7.04 -12.68
C PRO A 273 20.61 -6.18 -11.42
N ILE A 274 20.99 -4.92 -11.57
CA ILE A 274 21.18 -3.97 -10.45
C ILE A 274 19.87 -3.59 -9.74
N GLU A 275 18.73 -3.76 -10.42
CA GLU A 275 17.40 -3.48 -9.90
C GLU A 275 17.11 -4.17 -8.56
N TYR A 276 17.77 -5.31 -8.32
CA TYR A 276 17.62 -6.07 -7.07
C TYR A 276 18.32 -5.40 -5.88
N LEU A 277 19.39 -4.64 -6.11
CA LEU A 277 20.02 -3.81 -5.08
C LEU A 277 19.31 -2.46 -4.92
N GLN A 278 18.57 -2.01 -5.95
CA GLN A 278 17.78 -0.77 -5.92
C GLN A 278 16.47 -0.88 -5.11
N ASP A 279 16.30 -1.96 -4.35
CA ASP A 279 15.21 -2.07 -3.39
C ASP A 279 15.49 -1.14 -2.18
N MET A 280 14.50 -0.33 -1.80
CA MET A 280 14.64 0.65 -0.73
C MET A 280 15.03 0.02 0.60
N THR A 281 14.55 -1.19 0.90
CA THR A 281 14.89 -1.89 2.14
C THR A 281 16.35 -2.34 2.17
N VAL A 282 16.91 -2.69 1.00
CA VAL A 282 18.33 -3.05 0.84
C VAL A 282 19.19 -1.80 1.02
N ILE A 283 18.83 -0.69 0.37
CA ILE A 283 19.53 0.59 0.48
C ILE A 283 19.51 1.10 1.93
N ASP A 284 18.35 1.05 2.59
CA ASP A 284 18.19 1.43 4.00
C ASP A 284 19.10 0.60 4.89
N PHE A 285 19.16 -0.72 4.67
CA PHE A 285 20.02 -1.59 5.43
C PHE A 285 21.50 -1.22 5.23
N LEU A 286 21.95 -1.10 3.98
CA LEU A 286 23.34 -0.78 3.66
C LEU A 286 23.78 0.57 4.26
N LEU A 287 22.91 1.59 4.18
CA LEU A 287 23.17 2.91 4.77
C LEU A 287 23.25 2.83 6.30
N ASN A 288 22.28 2.19 6.95
CA ASN A 288 22.26 2.06 8.41
C ASN A 288 23.49 1.27 8.91
N SER A 289 23.91 0.22 8.21
CA SER A 289 25.10 -0.55 8.61
C SER A 289 26.41 0.24 8.57
N VAL A 290 26.51 1.29 7.74
CA VAL A 290 27.72 2.11 7.59
C VAL A 290 27.66 3.39 8.42
N TYR A 291 26.53 4.09 8.40
CA TYR A 291 26.36 5.45 8.90
C TYR A 291 25.50 5.55 10.18
N TYR A 292 25.00 4.42 10.70
CA TYR A 292 24.37 4.33 12.03
C TYR A 292 25.28 3.50 12.95
N PRO A 293 26.26 4.12 13.64
CA PRO A 293 27.12 3.42 14.59
C PRO A 293 26.31 2.76 15.72
N PRO A 294 26.80 1.68 16.32
CA PRO A 294 26.17 1.09 17.49
C PRO A 294 26.34 1.97 18.75
N PRO A 295 25.37 1.95 19.66
CA PRO A 295 25.60 2.41 21.02
C PRO A 295 26.59 1.46 21.71
N ASP A 296 27.59 2.03 22.38
CA ASP A 296 28.70 1.34 23.01
C ASP A 296 28.26 0.58 24.29
N THR A 297 27.44 -0.47 24.16
CA THR A 297 27.05 -1.37 25.27
C THR A 297 26.66 -2.77 24.78
N GLY A 298 27.64 -3.67 24.62
CA GLY A 298 27.53 -5.12 24.89
C GLY A 298 26.36 -5.98 24.36
N ARG A 299 25.44 -5.47 23.54
CA ARG A 299 24.29 -6.22 22.98
C ARG A 299 24.08 -5.80 21.54
N ALA A 300 24.62 -6.63 20.65
CA ALA A 300 24.33 -6.63 19.23
C ALA A 300 22.82 -6.75 18.98
N THR A 301 22.15 -5.66 18.62
CA THR A 301 20.85 -5.67 17.94
C THR A 301 20.61 -4.41 17.10
N VAL A 302 21.61 -3.96 16.34
CA VAL A 302 21.43 -3.30 15.02
C VAL A 302 22.71 -3.63 14.22
N SER A 303 22.59 -4.37 13.12
CA SER A 303 23.71 -4.86 12.32
C SER A 303 24.52 -3.72 11.69
N GLY A 304 25.75 -3.51 12.18
CA GLY A 304 26.69 -2.47 11.73
C GLY A 304 27.85 -2.23 12.72
N ALA A 305 27.65 -2.61 13.97
CA ALA A 305 28.62 -2.53 15.06
C ALA A 305 29.89 -3.38 14.86
N GLY A 306 31.08 -2.76 14.81
CA GLY A 306 32.35 -3.49 14.78
C GLY A 306 32.69 -4.15 13.44
N LEU A 307 32.08 -3.68 12.34
CA LEU A 307 32.47 -4.13 11.01
C LEU A 307 33.94 -3.84 10.76
N ARG A 308 34.70 -4.90 10.44
CA ARG A 308 36.09 -4.75 10.00
C ARG A 308 36.14 -3.80 8.80
N PRO A 309 37.17 -2.93 8.69
CA PRO A 309 37.29 -1.97 7.58
C PRO A 309 37.10 -2.64 6.20
N GLU A 310 37.69 -3.82 6.00
CA GLU A 310 37.57 -4.62 4.76
C GLU A 310 36.14 -5.00 4.38
N ILE A 311 35.26 -5.18 5.37
CA ILE A 311 33.86 -5.52 5.12
C ILE A 311 33.08 -4.22 4.89
N LYS A 312 33.37 -3.16 5.67
CA LYS A 312 32.75 -1.85 5.53
C LYS A 312 32.93 -1.27 4.11
N ASP A 313 34.13 -1.41 3.55
CA ASP A 313 34.42 -1.01 2.16
C ASP A 313 33.48 -1.70 1.15
N LYS A 314 33.11 -2.96 1.38
CA LYS A 314 32.17 -3.70 0.50
C LYS A 314 30.75 -3.15 0.59
N TYR A 315 30.30 -2.69 1.75
CA TYR A 315 29.00 -2.01 1.88
C TYR A 315 29.00 -0.71 1.07
N ILE A 316 30.04 0.11 1.23
CA ILE A 316 30.16 1.39 0.52
C ILE A 316 30.28 1.19 -0.99
N TRP A 317 30.99 0.15 -1.42
CA TRP A 317 31.10 -0.22 -2.84
C TRP A 317 29.75 -0.64 -3.44
N LEU A 318 28.93 -1.42 -2.70
CA LEU A 318 27.58 -1.76 -3.16
C LEU A 318 26.70 -0.50 -3.26
N LEU A 319 26.79 0.42 -2.31
CA LEU A 319 26.06 1.69 -2.34
C LEU A 319 26.43 2.55 -3.55
N SER A 320 27.73 2.67 -3.87
CA SER A 320 28.15 3.44 -5.05
C SER A 320 27.67 2.80 -6.35
N ARG A 321 27.67 1.46 -6.42
CA ARG A 321 27.23 0.73 -7.59
C ARG A 321 25.73 0.88 -7.88
N ILE A 322 24.90 1.01 -6.85
CA ILE A 322 23.45 1.24 -6.97
C ILE A 322 23.12 2.56 -7.71
N VAL A 323 23.96 3.57 -7.51
CA VAL A 323 23.73 4.95 -7.97
C VAL A 323 24.17 5.13 -9.42
N SER A 324 25.34 4.60 -9.78
CA SER A 324 26.01 4.86 -11.06
C SER A 324 25.47 4.11 -12.28
N THR A 325 24.50 3.20 -12.12
CA THR A 325 23.92 2.45 -13.24
C THR A 325 22.66 3.09 -13.83
N THR A 326 22.31 4.31 -13.39
CA THR A 326 21.23 5.11 -13.98
C THR A 326 21.67 5.78 -15.28
N SER A 327 22.38 5.07 -16.16
CA SER A 327 22.60 5.54 -17.54
C SER A 327 21.36 5.20 -18.36
N ASN A 328 20.59 6.22 -18.73
CA ASN A 328 19.50 6.14 -19.70
C ASN A 328 19.93 5.33 -20.94
N PRO A 329 19.17 4.31 -21.38
CA PRO A 329 19.42 3.66 -22.66
C PRO A 329 19.14 4.59 -23.88
N LEU A 330 18.63 5.80 -23.65
CA LEU A 330 18.30 6.80 -24.68
C LEU A 330 19.37 7.88 -24.87
N ASP A 331 20.33 8.03 -23.96
CA ASP A 331 21.36 9.08 -24.05
C ASP A 331 22.65 8.53 -24.68
N SER A 332 22.56 8.02 -25.91
CA SER A 332 23.73 7.75 -26.77
C SER A 332 24.09 8.94 -27.67
N SER A 333 23.42 10.09 -27.52
CA SER A 333 23.77 11.31 -28.24
C SER A 333 23.54 12.56 -27.40
N SER A 334 24.63 13.31 -27.17
CA SER A 334 24.74 14.69 -26.69
C SER A 334 24.68 14.95 -25.17
N SER A 335 25.87 15.03 -24.54
CA SER A 335 26.42 16.23 -23.87
C SER A 335 27.53 15.84 -22.87
N PRO A 336 28.65 16.58 -22.80
CA PRO A 336 29.75 16.29 -21.88
C PRO A 336 29.49 16.96 -20.51
N SER A 337 28.76 16.29 -19.63
CA SER A 337 28.71 16.65 -18.19
C SER A 337 28.54 15.43 -17.26
N THR A 338 28.56 14.22 -17.81
CA THR A 338 28.33 12.94 -17.11
C THR A 338 29.60 12.28 -16.57
N ALA A 339 30.72 13.00 -16.49
CA ALA A 339 32.00 12.46 -16.03
C ALA A 339 32.04 12.22 -14.49
N ASP A 340 31.24 12.95 -13.71
CA ASP A 340 31.28 12.93 -12.24
C ASP A 340 30.41 11.85 -11.57
N GLN A 341 29.64 11.06 -12.32
CA GLN A 341 28.77 10.01 -11.78
C GLN A 341 29.33 8.59 -11.97
N THR A 342 30.65 8.46 -12.12
CA THR A 342 31.29 7.15 -12.13
C THR A 342 31.13 6.47 -10.75
N PRO A 343 31.00 5.13 -10.71
CA PRO A 343 30.87 4.39 -9.45
C PRO A 343 32.07 4.60 -8.54
N ASP A 344 33.24 4.84 -9.11
CA ASP A 344 34.48 5.05 -8.37
C ASP A 344 34.54 6.44 -7.72
N HIS A 345 34.04 7.48 -8.41
CA HIS A 345 33.93 8.81 -7.81
C HIS A 345 32.89 8.84 -6.68
N THR A 346 31.73 8.22 -6.91
CA THR A 346 30.67 8.10 -5.89
C THR A 346 31.17 7.30 -4.67
N TYR A 347 31.93 6.23 -4.92
CA TYR A 347 32.59 5.44 -3.88
C TYR A 347 33.56 6.29 -3.06
N ALA A 348 34.46 7.03 -3.71
CA ALA A 348 35.44 7.88 -3.04
C ALA A 348 34.75 8.92 -2.13
N ARG A 349 33.64 9.50 -2.60
CA ARG A 349 32.87 10.49 -1.83
C ARG A 349 32.12 9.86 -0.65
N LEU A 350 31.56 8.67 -0.79
CA LEU A 350 30.94 7.95 0.34
C LEU A 350 31.97 7.59 1.41
N VAL A 351 33.18 7.17 1.01
CA VAL A 351 34.30 6.90 1.92
C VAL A 351 34.79 8.18 2.60
N ASP A 352 34.94 9.28 1.85
CA ASP A 352 35.37 10.56 2.44
C ASP A 352 34.32 11.12 3.41
N LEU A 353 33.03 11.01 3.07
CA LEU A 353 31.94 11.37 3.96
C LEU A 353 32.01 10.56 5.25
N GLU A 354 32.17 9.25 5.17
CA GLU A 354 32.25 8.37 6.34
C GLU A 354 33.39 8.78 7.29
N LYS A 355 34.56 9.13 6.76
CA LYS A 355 35.71 9.58 7.57
C LYS A 355 35.50 10.94 8.24
N ARG A 356 34.68 11.80 7.65
CA ARG A 356 34.41 13.15 8.14
C ARG A 356 33.29 13.20 9.17
N LEU A 357 32.40 12.20 9.20
CA LEU A 357 31.27 12.15 10.12
C LEU A 357 31.73 11.64 11.50
N PRO A 358 31.74 12.48 12.54
CA PRO A 358 32.12 12.06 13.89
C PRO A 358 31.04 11.15 14.50
N VAL A 359 31.47 10.22 15.36
CA VAL A 359 30.56 9.31 16.08
C VAL A 359 29.78 10.07 17.16
N GLN A 360 30.45 10.85 18.01
CA GLN A 360 29.81 11.67 19.04
C GLN A 360 30.18 13.15 18.87
N PRO A 361 29.60 13.84 17.87
CA PRO A 361 29.89 15.25 17.65
C PRO A 361 29.46 16.12 18.84
N ASN A 362 30.36 16.98 19.28
CA ASN A 362 29.99 18.15 20.07
C ASN A 362 29.44 19.28 19.16
N ALA A 363 29.00 20.39 19.76
CA ALA A 363 28.47 21.52 18.99
C ALA A 363 29.49 22.13 18.01
N THR A 364 30.79 22.16 18.36
CA THR A 364 31.85 22.67 17.48
C THR A 364 32.15 21.73 16.32
N ASP A 365 32.12 20.41 16.54
CA ASP A 365 32.31 19.40 15.50
C ASP A 365 31.18 19.51 14.47
N PHE A 366 29.94 19.69 14.92
CA PHE A 366 28.80 19.96 14.04
C PHE A 366 28.99 21.21 13.19
N ALA A 367 29.41 22.32 13.79
CA ALA A 367 29.63 23.57 13.07
C ALA A 367 30.72 23.40 11.99
N GLN A 368 31.83 22.72 12.32
CA GLN A 368 32.93 22.48 11.37
C GLN A 368 32.54 21.54 10.23
N VAL A 369 31.84 20.45 10.54
CA VAL A 369 31.46 19.44 9.55
C VAL A 369 30.31 19.93 8.66
N SER A 370 29.36 20.68 9.22
CA SER A 370 28.15 21.12 8.50
C SER A 370 28.44 21.89 7.22
N GLY A 371 29.37 22.85 7.24
CA GLY A 371 29.75 23.61 6.03
C GLY A 371 30.28 22.71 4.92
N THR A 372 31.21 21.82 5.26
CA THR A 372 31.77 20.86 4.28
C THR A 372 30.72 19.87 3.76
N VAL A 373 29.81 19.41 4.62
CA VAL A 373 28.72 18.50 4.23
C VAL A 373 27.78 19.17 3.23
N ILE A 374 27.34 20.40 3.53
CA ILE A 374 26.41 21.17 2.70
C ILE A 374 27.01 21.48 1.32
N GLU A 375 28.28 21.88 1.27
CA GLU A 375 28.95 22.25 0.02
C GLU A 375 29.34 21.03 -0.82
N GLN A 376 29.85 19.96 -0.19
CA GLN A 376 30.55 18.89 -0.89
C GLN A 376 29.82 17.56 -0.92
N PHE A 377 28.69 17.37 -0.21
CA PHE A 377 28.04 16.05 -0.11
C PHE A 377 26.52 16.06 -0.27
N LEU A 378 25.84 17.22 -0.17
CA LEU A 378 24.37 17.28 -0.30
C LEU A 378 23.85 17.45 -1.73
N ASP A 379 24.68 17.31 -2.74
CA ASP A 379 24.33 17.31 -4.17
C ASP A 379 23.74 15.97 -4.64
N LEU A 380 24.23 14.83 -4.12
CA LEU A 380 23.74 13.50 -4.48
C LEU A 380 22.73 12.96 -3.45
N PRO A 381 21.56 12.43 -3.87
CA PRO A 381 20.55 11.92 -2.95
C PRO A 381 21.05 10.81 -2.01
N ILE A 382 21.97 9.96 -2.46
CA ILE A 382 22.51 8.87 -1.63
C ILE A 382 23.41 9.38 -0.50
N LEU A 383 24.17 10.46 -0.75
CA LEU A 383 25.04 11.09 0.23
C LEU A 383 24.19 11.86 1.25
N ALA A 384 23.21 12.63 0.77
CA ALA A 384 22.22 13.26 1.63
C ALA A 384 21.47 12.23 2.50
N ALA A 385 21.10 11.08 1.92
CA ALA A 385 20.48 9.99 2.65
C ALA A 385 21.39 9.39 3.74
N ALA A 386 22.69 9.25 3.49
CA ALA A 386 23.68 8.84 4.51
C ALA A 386 23.77 9.87 5.65
N VAL A 387 23.76 11.17 5.33
CA VAL A 387 23.74 12.25 6.33
C VAL A 387 22.46 12.20 7.17
N VAL A 388 21.29 11.95 6.58
CA VAL A 388 20.04 11.77 7.36
C VAL A 388 20.17 10.61 8.35
N VAL A 389 20.76 9.48 7.93
CA VAL A 389 20.97 8.32 8.81
C VAL A 389 21.92 8.66 9.96
N TRP A 390 23.02 9.34 9.67
CA TRP A 390 23.97 9.79 10.69
C TRP A 390 23.35 10.81 11.66
N VAL A 391 22.65 11.83 11.16
CA VAL A 391 21.95 12.80 12.00
C VAL A 391 20.95 12.09 12.91
N ARG A 392 20.17 11.14 12.37
CA ARG A 392 19.25 10.33 13.18
C ARG A 392 19.98 9.59 14.28
N TYR A 393 21.13 8.96 13.99
CA TYR A 393 21.93 8.32 15.02
C TYR A 393 22.32 9.32 16.14
N VAL A 394 22.91 10.46 15.79
CA VAL A 394 23.36 11.45 16.79
C VAL A 394 22.21 11.97 17.65
N LEU A 395 21.03 12.17 17.07
CA LEU A 395 19.86 12.64 17.81
C LEU A 395 19.31 11.60 18.79
N HIS A 396 19.57 10.31 18.56
CA HIS A 396 19.12 9.20 19.41
C HIS A 396 20.22 8.67 20.36
N ASP A 397 21.48 9.01 20.11
CA ASP A 397 22.61 8.45 20.83
C ASP A 397 22.53 8.73 22.34
N GLU A 398 22.96 7.75 23.13
CA GLU A 398 23.01 7.80 24.60
C GLU A 398 21.76 8.43 25.26
N ASN A 399 20.57 7.97 24.85
CA ASN A 399 19.29 8.52 25.32
C ASN A 399 19.15 10.03 25.05
N HIS A 400 19.43 10.43 23.81
CA HIS A 400 19.26 11.80 23.31
C HIS A 400 20.24 12.80 23.97
N TYR A 401 21.49 12.37 24.19
CA TYR A 401 22.54 13.17 24.83
C TYR A 401 22.70 14.55 24.21
N TYR A 402 22.65 14.64 22.88
CA TYR A 402 22.77 15.90 22.15
C TYR A 402 21.78 16.95 22.66
N TYR A 403 20.51 16.58 22.84
CA TYR A 403 19.49 17.51 23.32
C TYR A 403 19.71 17.89 24.78
N GLY A 404 20.08 16.95 25.64
CA GLY A 404 20.39 17.24 27.05
C GLY A 404 21.52 18.25 27.21
N THR A 405 22.53 18.19 26.35
CA THR A 405 23.74 19.01 26.47
C THR A 405 23.63 20.33 25.73
N TYR A 406 23.13 20.31 24.49
CA TYR A 406 23.26 21.43 23.53
C TYR A 406 21.95 22.14 23.19
N PHE A 407 20.77 21.58 23.50
CA PHE A 407 19.52 22.25 23.16
C PHE A 407 19.36 23.56 23.96
N ARG A 408 19.08 24.66 23.26
CA ARG A 408 18.83 25.99 23.83
C ARG A 408 17.62 26.62 23.15
N LEU A 409 16.85 27.40 23.89
CA LEU A 409 15.61 28.02 23.38
C LEU A 409 15.83 29.09 22.31
N ALA A 410 17.01 29.73 22.31
CA ALA A 410 17.31 30.87 21.45
C ALA A 410 17.82 30.47 20.05
N GLU A 411 18.19 29.21 19.85
CA GLU A 411 18.93 28.76 18.67
C GLU A 411 18.31 27.49 18.10
N THR A 412 18.23 27.41 16.77
CA THR A 412 17.82 26.18 16.09
C THR A 412 19.01 25.21 16.08
N PRO A 413 18.84 23.96 16.54
CA PRO A 413 19.92 22.98 16.51
C PRO A 413 20.46 22.75 15.09
N VAL A 414 21.79 22.73 14.94
CA VAL A 414 22.48 22.47 13.66
C VAL A 414 22.00 21.17 12.97
N PRO A 415 21.73 20.05 13.68
CA PRO A 415 21.16 18.87 13.08
C PRO A 415 19.80 19.11 12.39
N HIS A 416 18.97 20.01 12.92
CA HIS A 416 17.69 20.36 12.30
C HIS A 416 17.90 21.17 11.03
N LEU A 417 18.84 22.13 11.03
CA LEU A 417 19.20 22.91 9.84
C LEU A 417 19.76 22.02 8.72
N LEU A 418 20.56 21.01 9.06
CA LEU A 418 21.04 20.03 8.07
C LEU A 418 19.89 19.21 7.47
N LEU A 419 18.94 18.78 8.29
CA LEU A 419 17.75 18.06 7.82
C LEU A 419 16.85 18.94 6.95
N GLU A 420 16.72 20.22 7.29
CA GLU A 420 16.01 21.22 6.51
C GLU A 420 16.66 21.44 5.14
N GLU A 421 17.97 21.63 5.08
CA GLU A 421 18.72 21.80 3.83
C GLU A 421 18.61 20.54 2.94
N ILE A 422 18.66 19.35 3.53
CA ILE A 422 18.44 18.09 2.81
C ILE A 422 17.02 18.03 2.25
N ALA A 423 16.01 18.41 3.03
CA ALA A 423 14.63 18.43 2.56
C ALA A 423 14.39 19.46 1.45
N TYR A 424 15.05 20.61 1.52
CA TYR A 424 15.00 21.63 0.47
C TYR A 424 15.59 21.11 -0.84
N ARG A 425 16.77 20.47 -0.81
CA ARG A 425 17.44 19.95 -2.01
C ARG A 425 16.85 18.66 -2.57
N HIS A 426 16.30 17.79 -1.71
CA HIS A 426 15.90 16.43 -2.09
C HIS A 426 14.45 16.11 -1.68
N PRO A 427 13.47 16.40 -2.55
CA PRO A 427 12.06 16.06 -2.30
C PRO A 427 11.82 14.58 -1.99
N VAL A 428 12.61 13.68 -2.61
CA VAL A 428 12.52 12.23 -2.39
C VAL A 428 12.89 11.80 -0.96
N LEU A 429 13.58 12.64 -0.19
CA LEU A 429 14.00 12.35 1.18
C LEU A 429 13.05 12.94 2.24
N HIS A 430 12.01 13.68 1.85
CA HIS A 430 11.04 14.27 2.80
C HIS A 430 10.47 13.24 3.78
N ALA A 431 10.14 12.04 3.31
CA ALA A 431 9.64 10.97 4.17
C ALA A 431 10.65 10.51 5.24
N ARG A 432 11.94 10.46 4.89
CA ARG A 432 13.02 10.08 5.82
C ARG A 432 13.33 11.20 6.82
N VAL A 433 13.34 12.45 6.36
CA VAL A 433 13.50 13.63 7.22
C VAL A 433 12.33 13.72 8.21
N PHE A 434 11.10 13.56 7.70
CA PHE A 434 9.91 13.53 8.54
C PHE A 434 9.94 12.40 9.57
N GLN A 435 10.47 11.22 9.21
CA GLN A 435 10.67 10.14 10.17
C GLN A 435 11.60 10.56 11.31
N ALA A 436 12.72 11.23 11.02
CA ALA A 436 13.63 11.75 12.06
C ALA A 436 12.89 12.68 13.03
N TYR A 437 12.10 13.62 12.51
CA TYR A 437 11.30 14.54 13.33
C TYR A 437 10.26 13.82 14.18
N ARG A 438 9.57 12.81 13.63
CA ARG A 438 8.58 12.02 14.38
C ARG A 438 9.20 11.26 15.55
N GLU A 439 10.39 10.72 15.35
CA GLU A 439 11.10 9.96 16.37
C GLU A 439 11.47 10.88 17.55
N VAL A 440 12.06 12.05 17.27
CA VAL A 440 12.38 13.06 18.30
C VAL A 440 11.12 13.60 18.98
N PHE A 441 10.08 13.94 18.22
CA PHE A 441 8.84 14.49 18.76
C PHE A 441 8.18 13.55 19.79
N SER A 442 8.28 12.24 19.54
CA SER A 442 7.69 11.20 20.38
C SER A 442 8.64 10.71 21.49
N ALA A 443 9.87 11.21 21.52
CA ALA A 443 10.89 10.77 22.48
C ALA A 443 10.62 11.30 23.89
N LYS A 444 10.99 10.49 24.88
CA LYS A 444 11.01 10.89 26.30
C LYS A 444 12.44 11.16 26.74
N ILE A 445 12.85 12.42 26.71
CA ILE A 445 14.22 12.83 27.02
C ILE A 445 14.27 13.27 28.49
N ASN A 446 14.63 12.34 29.38
CA ASN A 446 14.58 12.57 30.83
C ASN A 446 15.56 13.64 31.33
N THR A 447 16.59 13.98 30.54
CA THR A 447 17.58 15.01 30.87
C THR A 447 17.02 16.43 30.73
N LEU A 448 15.93 16.61 29.96
CA LEU A 448 15.27 17.88 29.77
C LEU A 448 14.07 18.01 30.71
N GLY A 449 13.97 19.17 31.39
CA GLY A 449 12.79 19.49 32.18
C GLY A 449 11.52 19.67 31.30
N PRO A 450 10.31 19.55 31.87
CA PRO A 450 9.06 19.58 31.11
C PRO A 450 8.91 20.80 30.18
N ALA A 451 9.29 21.99 30.65
CA ALA A 451 9.21 23.22 29.85
C ALA A 451 10.13 23.20 28.61
N LEU A 452 11.37 22.70 28.77
CA LEU A 452 12.30 22.55 27.65
C LEU A 452 11.86 21.45 26.69
N MET A 453 11.24 20.39 27.20
CA MET A 453 10.63 19.34 26.36
C MET A 453 9.50 19.88 25.49
N THR A 454 8.58 20.66 26.07
CA THR A 454 7.52 21.30 25.30
C THR A 454 8.09 22.26 24.25
N ALA A 455 9.13 23.02 24.59
CA ALA A 455 9.78 23.92 23.65
C ALA A 455 10.50 23.17 22.50
N LEU A 456 11.16 22.05 22.80
CA LEU A 456 11.73 21.16 21.79
C LEU A 456 10.63 20.62 20.87
N GLN A 457 9.51 20.15 21.42
CA GLN A 457 8.38 19.66 20.63
C GLN A 457 7.79 20.75 19.72
N LYS A 458 7.68 22.01 20.20
CA LYS A 458 7.28 23.15 19.37
C LYS A 458 8.29 23.41 18.24
N SER A 459 9.59 23.39 18.55
CA SER A 459 10.65 23.53 17.54
C SER A 459 10.58 22.42 16.48
N ILE A 460 10.34 21.16 16.87
CA ILE A 460 10.14 20.06 15.93
C ILE A 460 8.86 20.25 15.10
N VAL A 461 7.80 20.77 15.69
CA VAL A 461 6.59 21.16 14.94
C VAL A 461 6.90 22.23 13.90
N ASP A 462 7.70 23.24 14.23
CA ASP A 462 8.15 24.25 13.27
C ASP A 462 8.96 23.63 12.12
N GLN A 463 9.83 22.65 12.41
CA GLN A 463 10.54 21.89 11.37
C GLN A 463 9.60 21.05 10.49
N MET A 464 8.52 20.49 11.06
CA MET A 464 7.48 19.83 10.28
C MET A 464 6.72 20.84 9.40
N LEU A 465 6.46 22.05 9.88
CA LEU A 465 5.83 23.10 9.08
C LEU A 465 6.71 23.53 7.91
N ASN A 466 8.03 23.62 8.10
CA ASN A 466 8.96 23.88 6.99
C ASN A 466 8.87 22.77 5.93
N LEU A 467 8.77 21.48 6.31
CA LEU A 467 8.50 20.40 5.34
C LEU A 467 7.16 20.58 4.59
N MET A 468 6.14 21.16 5.24
CA MET A 468 4.87 21.47 4.56
C MET A 468 5.08 22.52 3.47
N THR A 469 5.96 23.52 3.68
CA THR A 469 6.30 24.52 2.66
C THR A 469 6.97 23.89 1.43
N PHE A 470 7.69 22.78 1.60
CA PHE A 470 8.29 22.01 0.51
C PHE A 470 7.30 21.04 -0.18
N GLY A 471 6.02 21.07 0.20
CA GLY A 471 4.96 20.27 -0.41
C GLY A 471 4.64 18.95 0.30
N TYR A 472 5.28 18.63 1.43
CA TYR A 472 5.05 17.38 2.19
C TYR A 472 3.90 17.50 3.22
N CYS A 473 2.76 18.06 2.81
CA CYS A 473 1.69 18.50 3.70
C CYS A 473 0.84 17.37 4.32
N LEU A 474 0.27 16.47 3.49
CA LEU A 474 -0.72 15.49 3.94
C LEU A 474 -0.20 14.49 4.99
N PRO A 475 1.00 13.89 4.85
CA PRO A 475 1.52 12.97 5.85
C PRO A 475 1.70 13.62 7.23
N ILE A 476 2.01 14.92 7.25
CA ILE A 476 2.19 15.71 8.47
C ILE A 476 0.84 15.97 9.15
N LEU A 477 -0.17 16.43 8.40
CA LEU A 477 -1.53 16.58 8.92
C LEU A 477 -2.07 15.26 9.48
N GLN A 478 -1.88 14.15 8.76
CA GLN A 478 -2.31 12.84 9.25
C GLN A 478 -1.57 12.40 10.52
N PHE A 479 -0.31 12.77 10.70
CA PHE A 479 0.44 12.48 11.91
C PHE A 479 -0.07 13.30 13.10
N ILE A 480 -0.22 14.62 12.94
CA ILE A 480 -0.73 15.50 14.00
C ILE A 480 -2.13 15.07 14.42
N LYS A 481 -3.03 14.80 13.47
CA LYS A 481 -4.37 14.27 13.73
C LYS A 481 -4.35 13.00 14.59
N ARG A 482 -3.42 12.08 14.36
CA ARG A 482 -3.31 10.83 15.14
C ARG A 482 -2.77 11.08 16.55
N VAL A 483 -1.90 12.06 16.71
CA VAL A 483 -1.16 12.29 17.96
C VAL A 483 -1.83 13.34 18.85
N GLN A 484 -2.70 14.20 18.31
CA GLN A 484 -3.36 15.30 19.03
C GLN A 484 -4.06 14.88 20.33
N ARG A 485 -4.59 13.64 20.40
CA ARG A 485 -5.25 13.12 21.61
C ARG A 485 -4.27 12.72 22.73
N LYS A 486 -2.97 12.65 22.45
CA LYS A 486 -1.92 12.18 23.35
C LYS A 486 -0.94 13.26 23.78
N ILE A 487 -0.95 14.41 23.10
CA ILE A 487 -0.03 15.52 23.36
C ILE A 487 -0.76 16.68 24.05
N ASP A 488 0.02 17.61 24.59
CA ASP A 488 -0.48 18.83 25.20
C ASP A 488 -1.24 19.69 24.18
N GLU A 489 -2.38 20.25 24.60
CA GLU A 489 -3.24 21.10 23.76
C GLU A 489 -2.45 22.27 23.15
N SER A 490 -1.50 22.84 23.90
CA SER A 490 -0.67 23.96 23.46
C SER A 490 0.20 23.64 22.22
N LEU A 491 0.52 22.37 21.97
CA LEU A 491 1.23 21.94 20.77
C LEU A 491 0.32 21.92 19.55
N THR A 492 -0.91 21.42 19.72
CA THR A 492 -1.93 21.43 18.66
C THR A 492 -2.34 22.85 18.32
N VAL A 493 -2.52 23.71 19.32
CA VAL A 493 -2.79 25.15 19.13
C VAL A 493 -1.63 25.83 18.38
N HIS A 494 -0.38 25.57 18.77
CA HIS A 494 0.81 26.10 18.08
C HIS A 494 0.84 25.67 16.61
N PHE A 495 0.62 24.39 16.33
CA PHE A 495 0.56 23.86 14.98
C PHE A 495 -0.53 24.55 14.14
N VAL A 496 -1.78 24.55 14.63
CA VAL A 496 -2.92 25.12 13.88
C VAL A 496 -2.68 26.60 13.58
N ARG A 497 -2.25 27.38 14.57
CA ARG A 497 -1.95 28.80 14.38
C ARG A 497 -0.93 29.02 13.27
N ARG A 498 0.22 28.34 13.35
CA ARG A 498 1.29 28.50 12.37
C ARG A 498 0.88 28.04 10.96
N VAL A 499 0.05 26.99 10.86
CA VAL A 499 -0.53 26.56 9.58
C VAL A 499 -1.43 27.67 9.00
N LEU A 500 -2.33 28.24 9.81
CA LEU A 500 -3.23 29.32 9.37
C LEU A 500 -2.49 30.60 8.98
N GLU A 501 -1.34 30.90 9.60
CA GLU A 501 -0.46 32.01 9.23
C GLU A 501 0.24 31.79 7.87
N MET A 502 0.35 30.54 7.41
CA MET A 502 1.19 30.16 6.25
C MET A 502 0.39 29.81 4.98
N ILE A 503 -0.90 29.47 5.11
CA ILE A 503 -1.71 28.98 3.99
C ILE A 503 -2.58 30.07 3.36
N GLU A 504 -2.72 30.01 2.04
CA GLU A 504 -3.60 30.88 1.26
C GLU A 504 -4.44 30.04 0.28
N ALA A 505 -5.60 30.58 -0.13
CA ALA A 505 -6.46 29.96 -1.12
C ALA A 505 -5.76 29.87 -2.50
N PRO A 506 -6.11 28.89 -3.36
CA PRO A 506 -7.15 27.86 -3.20
C PRO A 506 -6.69 26.64 -2.40
N TYR A 507 -7.57 26.13 -1.53
CA TYR A 507 -7.29 24.97 -0.69
C TYR A 507 -7.75 23.66 -1.33
N SER A 508 -6.95 22.60 -1.18
CA SER A 508 -7.39 21.26 -1.56
C SER A 508 -8.36 20.68 -0.51
N ALA A 509 -9.43 20.01 -0.97
CA ALA A 509 -10.43 19.41 -0.07
C ALA A 509 -9.81 18.44 0.96
N ALA A 510 -8.76 17.70 0.58
CA ALA A 510 -8.07 16.77 1.46
C ALA A 510 -7.33 17.51 2.60
N VAL A 511 -6.71 18.66 2.32
CA VAL A 511 -6.03 19.48 3.33
C VAL A 511 -7.06 20.13 4.25
N ILE A 512 -8.15 20.70 3.71
CA ILE A 512 -9.23 21.30 4.51
C ILE A 512 -9.82 20.26 5.47
N SER A 513 -10.22 19.10 4.95
CA SER A 513 -10.82 18.04 5.76
C SER A 513 -9.89 17.61 6.90
N ALA A 514 -8.60 17.40 6.61
CA ALA A 514 -7.64 17.02 7.63
C ALA A 514 -7.40 18.14 8.67
N LEU A 515 -7.29 19.39 8.22
CA LEU A 515 -7.06 20.55 9.09
C LEU A 515 -8.28 20.86 9.97
N ALA A 516 -9.49 20.74 9.44
CA ALA A 516 -10.73 20.93 10.19
C ALA A 516 -10.83 19.93 11.36
N GLU A 517 -10.55 18.65 11.12
CA GLU A 517 -10.54 17.62 12.16
C GLU A 517 -9.44 17.83 13.22
N ILE A 518 -8.36 18.53 12.89
CA ILE A 518 -7.32 18.92 13.84
C ILE A 518 -7.73 20.16 14.64
N THR A 519 -8.43 21.09 14.00
CA THR A 519 -8.79 22.40 14.57
C THR A 519 -10.01 22.30 15.49
N GLU A 520 -10.99 21.45 15.17
CA GLU A 520 -12.25 21.31 15.90
C GLU A 520 -12.07 21.19 17.44
N PRO A 521 -11.16 20.35 17.97
CA PRO A 521 -10.98 20.22 19.42
C PRO A 521 -10.41 21.47 20.10
N VAL A 522 -9.65 22.30 19.38
CA VAL A 522 -8.92 23.46 19.91
C VAL A 522 -9.46 24.81 19.41
N ALA A 523 -10.57 24.79 18.66
CA ALA A 523 -11.09 25.96 17.96
C ALA A 523 -11.36 27.15 18.90
N LYS A 524 -11.91 26.90 20.09
CA LYS A 524 -12.17 27.94 21.10
C LYS A 524 -10.87 28.64 21.52
N THR A 525 -9.87 27.85 21.92
CA THR A 525 -8.56 28.33 22.35
C THR A 525 -7.84 29.10 21.24
N VAL A 526 -7.95 28.66 19.99
CA VAL A 526 -7.35 29.36 18.83
C VAL A 526 -8.06 30.69 18.56
N VAL A 527 -9.39 30.74 18.63
CA VAL A 527 -10.19 31.96 18.40
C VAL A 527 -9.96 32.99 19.51
N ASP A 528 -9.91 32.56 20.76
CA ASP A 528 -9.72 33.46 21.91
C ASP A 528 -8.33 34.12 21.95
N MET A 529 -7.35 33.55 21.23
CA MET A 529 -5.96 34.00 21.22
C MET A 529 -5.53 34.76 19.95
N SER A 530 -6.39 34.90 18.91
CA SER A 530 -5.91 35.33 17.58
C SER A 530 -6.88 36.23 16.77
N GLU A 531 -6.31 37.13 15.93
CA GLU A 531 -7.03 37.87 14.87
C GLU A 531 -7.51 36.96 13.70
N HIS A 532 -7.35 35.64 13.81
CA HIS A 532 -7.53 34.68 12.72
C HIS A 532 -9.00 34.25 12.54
N HIS A 533 -9.92 34.98 13.16
CA HIS A 533 -11.37 34.77 13.06
C HIS A 533 -11.84 34.79 11.60
N LEU A 534 -11.29 35.68 10.77
CA LEU A 534 -11.63 35.79 9.36
C LEU A 534 -11.16 34.59 8.53
N THR A 535 -9.95 34.09 8.78
CA THR A 535 -9.43 32.91 8.06
C THR A 535 -10.21 31.66 8.46
N LEU A 536 -10.53 31.50 9.75
CA LEU A 536 -11.35 30.41 10.25
C LEU A 536 -12.80 30.46 9.77
N LEU A 537 -13.36 31.64 9.49
CA LEU A 537 -14.70 31.82 8.91
C LEU A 537 -14.74 31.54 7.40
N ASN A 538 -13.60 31.67 6.71
CA ASN A 538 -13.46 31.34 5.29
C ASN A 538 -13.21 29.82 5.06
N PHE A 539 -12.80 29.10 6.11
CA PHE A 539 -12.75 27.63 6.17
C PHE A 539 -14.11 27.05 6.53
#